data_AF-A0A4Y7ZM37-F1
#
_entry.id   AF-A0A4Y7ZM37-F1
#
_cell.length_a   1.000
_cell.length_b   1.000
_cell.length_c   1.000
_cell.angle_alpha   90.00
_cell.angle_beta   90.00
_cell.angle_gamma   90.00
#
_symmetry.space_group_name_H-M   'P 1'
#
loop_
_entity.id
_entity.type
_entity.pdbx_description
1 polymer ?
#
loop_
_entity_poly.entity_id
_entity_poly.type
_entity_poly.pdbx_seq_one_letter_code
_entity_poly.pdbx_strand_id
1 'polypeptide(L)'
;MQAERHILSSHEQLIALFLEVKKAYEHFDGDYAKSRYGAYNMLKDMPEYELAYSPYIEIAKECERSSISLKQSPETGRLYAWNANVAGHGPKLELRAVTLEHVEDKALMKLYHENWAYELGCHIDLDAAYEI
;
A
#
# COMPACT_ATOMS: atom_id res chain seq x y z
N MET A 1 -11.05 17.04 1.55
CA MET A 1 -9.75 17.59 1.09
C MET A 1 -9.14 16.53 0.18
N GLN A 2 -8.31 16.89 -0.80
CA GLN A 2 -7.57 15.88 -1.56
C GLN A 2 -6.45 15.35 -0.67
N ALA A 3 -6.21 14.03 -0.67
CA ALA A 3 -5.04 13.44 0.00
C ALA A 3 -3.76 14.14 -0.46
N GLU A 4 -2.85 14.38 0.47
CA GLU A 4 -1.51 14.87 0.13
C GLU A 4 -0.81 13.80 -0.71
N ARG A 5 -0.39 14.16 -1.94
CA ARG A 5 0.27 13.25 -2.87
C ARG A 5 1.72 13.66 -3.05
N HIS A 6 2.62 12.74 -2.74
CA HIS A 6 4.06 12.86 -2.91
C HIS A 6 4.51 11.98 -4.06
N ILE A 7 5.44 12.47 -4.87
CA ILE A 7 6.04 11.71 -5.96
C ILE A 7 7.45 11.29 -5.56
N LEU A 8 7.68 9.99 -5.47
CA LEU A 8 9.00 9.42 -5.32
C LEU A 8 9.52 9.08 -6.73
N SER A 9 10.63 9.69 -7.09
CA SER A 9 11.27 9.59 -8.42
C SER A 9 12.58 8.80 -8.40
N SER A 10 13.01 8.30 -7.23
CA SER A 10 14.21 7.47 -7.12
C SER A 10 14.14 6.47 -5.99
N HIS A 11 15.03 5.48 -6.03
CA HIS A 11 15.16 4.47 -4.99
C HIS A 11 15.63 5.06 -3.66
N GLU A 12 16.53 6.04 -3.69
CA GLU A 12 17.02 6.72 -2.49
C GLU A 12 15.89 7.45 -1.74
N GLN A 13 14.92 8.00 -2.47
CA GLN A 13 13.75 8.64 -1.86
C GLN A 13 12.83 7.62 -1.18
N LEU A 14 12.68 6.42 -1.76
CA LEU A 14 11.97 5.32 -1.11
C LEU A 14 12.67 4.89 0.19
N ILE A 15 13.99 4.71 0.14
CA ILE A 15 14.77 4.37 1.33
C ILE A 15 14.62 5.45 2.40
N ALA A 16 14.71 6.73 2.02
CA ALA A 16 14.55 7.85 2.94
C ALA A 16 13.18 7.85 3.63
N LEU A 17 12.10 7.59 2.88
CA LEU A 17 10.77 7.44 3.44
C LEU A 17 10.73 6.31 4.48
N PHE A 18 11.23 5.12 4.16
CA PHE A 18 11.24 3.98 5.08
C PHE A 18 12.12 4.20 6.32
N LEU A 19 13.19 4.99 6.21
CA LEU A 19 14.00 5.39 7.36
C LEU A 19 13.24 6.35 8.29
N GLU A 20 12.47 7.29 7.74
CA GLU A 20 11.64 8.22 8.50
C GLU A 20 10.55 7.47 9.28
N VAL A 21 9.89 6.51 8.63
CA VAL A 21 8.79 5.76 9.24
C VAL A 21 9.23 4.54 10.05
N LYS A 22 10.54 4.27 10.19
CA LYS A 22 11.06 3.04 10.81
C LYS A 22 10.44 2.70 12.18
N LYS A 23 10.22 3.71 13.03
CA LYS A 23 9.63 3.50 14.37
C LYS A 23 8.20 2.95 14.32
N ALA A 24 7.46 3.23 13.25
CA ALA A 24 6.10 2.74 13.03
C ALA A 24 6.02 1.21 12.92
N TYR A 25 7.14 0.56 12.61
CA TYR A 25 7.22 -0.89 12.38
C TYR A 25 7.69 -1.68 13.60
N GLU A 26 8.23 -1.02 14.63
CA GLU A 26 8.80 -1.70 15.81
C GLU A 26 7.74 -2.38 16.68
N HIS A 27 6.46 -2.00 16.54
CA HIS A 27 5.34 -2.49 17.36
C HIS A 27 4.14 -2.93 16.50
N PHE A 28 4.40 -3.61 15.38
CA PHE A 28 3.33 -4.13 14.55
C PHE A 28 2.83 -5.50 15.04
N ASP A 29 1.63 -5.53 15.60
CA ASP A 29 0.96 -6.74 16.08
C ASP A 29 0.15 -7.48 15.00
N GLY A 30 0.30 -7.11 13.73
CA GLY A 30 -0.39 -7.74 12.60
C GLY A 30 0.49 -8.70 11.79
N ASP A 31 -0.06 -9.20 10.69
CA ASP A 31 0.62 -10.13 9.78
C ASP A 31 0.87 -9.45 8.42
N TYR A 32 2.14 -9.33 8.03
CA TYR A 32 2.52 -8.77 6.73
C TYR A 32 2.11 -9.64 5.54
N ALA A 33 1.87 -10.93 5.76
CA ALA A 33 1.38 -11.83 4.71
C ALA A 33 -0.12 -11.65 4.44
N LYS A 34 -0.84 -10.89 5.28
CA LYS A 34 -2.27 -10.66 5.15
C LYS A 34 -2.60 -9.21 4.86
N SER A 35 -3.75 -9.03 4.22
CA SER A 35 -4.36 -7.72 4.04
C SER A 35 -5.57 -7.55 4.96
N ARG A 36 -6.16 -6.36 4.95
CA ARG A 36 -7.41 -6.04 5.64
C ARG A 36 -8.20 -5.02 4.84
N TYR A 37 -9.52 -5.01 5.06
CA TYR A 37 -10.34 -3.91 4.56
C TYR A 37 -10.19 -2.68 5.45
N GLY A 38 -10.16 -1.51 4.82
CA GLY A 38 -10.33 -0.21 5.47
C GLY A 38 -11.57 0.49 4.96
N ALA A 39 -12.21 1.27 5.84
CA ALA A 39 -13.32 2.13 5.44
C ALA A 39 -12.80 3.28 4.56
N TYR A 40 -13.58 3.71 3.56
CA TYR A 40 -13.21 4.82 2.68
C TYR A 40 -12.76 6.08 3.45
N ASN A 41 -13.46 6.41 4.53
CA ASN A 41 -13.13 7.58 5.36
C ASN A 41 -11.78 7.50 6.05
N MET A 42 -11.25 6.31 6.32
CA MET A 42 -9.92 6.15 6.90
C MET A 42 -8.83 6.44 5.85
N LEU A 43 -9.04 6.04 4.59
CA LEU A 43 -7.99 6.11 3.56
C LEU A 43 -8.02 7.39 2.71
N LYS A 44 -9.19 8.04 2.57
CA LYS A 44 -9.37 9.15 1.62
C LYS A 44 -8.44 10.34 1.91
N ASP A 45 -8.04 10.51 3.17
CA ASP A 45 -7.19 11.61 3.63
C ASP A 45 -5.75 11.15 3.95
N MET A 46 -5.43 9.85 3.81
CA MET A 46 -4.08 9.33 4.03
C MET A 46 -3.11 9.85 2.96
N PRO A 47 -1.93 10.38 3.37
CA PRO A 47 -0.85 10.71 2.46
C PRO A 47 -0.55 9.55 1.51
N GLU A 48 -0.32 9.88 0.25
CA GLU A 48 -0.06 8.91 -0.81
C GLU A 48 1.29 9.18 -1.45
N TYR A 49 2.12 8.14 -1.54
CA TYR A 49 3.47 8.18 -2.09
C TYR A 49 3.50 7.38 -3.38
N GLU A 50 3.48 8.07 -4.51
CA GLU A 50 3.58 7.47 -5.83
C GLU A 50 5.01 7.05 -6.15
N LEU A 51 5.18 5.82 -6.62
CA LEU A 51 6.47 5.27 -7.04
C LEU A 51 6.69 5.53 -8.54
N ALA A 52 7.11 6.75 -8.88
CA ALA A 52 7.29 7.24 -10.25
C ALA A 52 8.70 7.01 -10.80
N TYR A 53 9.23 5.80 -10.62
CA TYR A 53 10.54 5.39 -11.14
C TYR A 53 10.59 3.88 -11.39
N SER A 54 11.58 3.42 -12.16
CA SER A 54 11.77 1.99 -12.42
C SER A 54 12.18 1.23 -11.15
N PRO A 55 11.61 0.04 -10.86
CA PRO A 55 10.77 -0.80 -11.72
C PRO A 55 9.26 -0.51 -11.68
N TYR A 56 8.81 0.42 -10.84
CA TYR A 56 7.38 0.58 -10.52
C TYR A 56 6.57 1.19 -11.66
N ILE A 57 7.19 1.99 -12.54
CA ILE A 57 6.56 2.45 -13.78
C ILE A 57 6.25 1.25 -14.70
N GLU A 58 7.17 0.29 -14.81
CA GLU A 58 6.96 -0.91 -15.62
C GLU A 58 5.89 -1.81 -14.99
N ILE A 59 5.96 -2.05 -13.68
CA ILE A 59 4.96 -2.83 -12.94
C ILE A 59 3.56 -2.20 -13.10
N ALA A 60 3.44 -0.88 -12.98
CA ALA A 60 2.16 -0.19 -13.18
C ALA A 60 1.54 -0.53 -14.54
N LYS A 61 2.34 -0.46 -15.61
CA LYS A 61 1.90 -0.78 -16.97
C LYS A 61 1.50 -2.24 -17.12
N GLU A 62 2.28 -3.17 -16.56
CA GLU A 62 1.98 -4.60 -16.58
C GLU A 62 0.68 -4.94 -15.83
N CYS A 63 0.38 -4.19 -14.76
CA CYS A 63 -0.85 -4.34 -13.99
C CYS A 63 -2.03 -3.51 -14.53
N GLU A 64 -1.92 -2.90 -15.72
CA GLU A 64 -2.94 -2.03 -16.34
C GLU A 64 -3.34 -0.82 -15.46
N ARG A 65 -2.37 -0.27 -14.72
CA ARG A 65 -2.54 0.89 -13.83
C ARG A 65 -1.79 2.11 -14.35
N SER A 66 -2.29 3.29 -13.98
CA SER A 66 -1.60 4.55 -14.24
C SER A 66 -0.35 4.74 -13.38
N SER A 67 -0.36 4.22 -12.15
CA SER A 67 0.72 4.34 -11.17
C SER A 67 0.59 3.29 -10.07
N ILE A 68 1.69 3.04 -9.36
CA ILE A 68 1.73 2.29 -8.10
C ILE A 68 2.02 3.29 -6.98
N SER A 69 1.29 3.21 -5.88
CA SER A 69 1.50 4.09 -4.74
C SER A 69 1.32 3.37 -3.41
N LEU A 70 1.91 3.95 -2.37
CA LEU A 70 1.77 3.54 -0.98
C LEU A 70 0.91 4.56 -0.24
N LYS A 71 0.10 4.10 0.71
CA LYS A 71 -0.59 4.98 1.66
C LYS A 71 0.10 4.95 3.01
N GLN A 72 0.24 6.11 3.64
CA GLN A 72 0.74 6.22 5.00
C GLN A 72 -0.40 6.48 5.96
N SER A 73 -0.45 5.74 7.06
CA SER A 73 -1.34 6.10 8.15
C SER A 73 -0.83 7.33 8.89
N PRO A 74 -1.68 8.35 9.11
CA PRO A 74 -1.34 9.47 10.00
C PRO A 74 -1.35 9.06 11.48
N GLU A 75 -2.05 8.00 11.86
CA GLU A 75 -2.17 7.53 13.25
C GLU A 75 -0.92 6.75 13.65
N THR A 76 -0.49 5.82 12.79
CA THR A 76 0.58 4.87 13.15
C THR A 76 1.89 5.12 12.41
N GLY A 77 1.86 5.93 11.35
CA GLY A 77 3.01 6.21 10.50
C GLY A 77 3.39 5.10 9.52
N ARG A 78 2.70 3.93 9.56
CA ARG A 78 2.99 2.77 8.71
C ARG A 78 2.59 3.00 7.26
N LEU A 79 3.32 2.37 6.35
CA LEU A 79 3.03 2.35 4.92
C LEU A 79 2.30 1.08 4.52
N TYR A 80 1.39 1.25 3.57
CA TYR A 80 0.53 0.20 3.06
C TYR A 80 0.56 0.19 1.54
N ALA A 81 0.76 -1.00 0.95
CA ALA A 81 0.28 -1.26 -0.39
C ALA A 81 -1.25 -1.32 -0.34
N TRP A 82 -1.92 -0.75 -1.35
CA TRP A 82 -3.36 -0.57 -1.29
C TRP A 82 -4.03 -0.71 -2.65
N ASN A 83 -5.31 -1.12 -2.63
CA ASN A 83 -6.12 -1.26 -3.82
C ASN A 83 -7.59 -0.91 -3.57
N ALA A 84 -8.27 -0.43 -4.61
CA ALA A 84 -9.71 -0.24 -4.60
C ALA A 84 -10.39 -1.45 -5.24
N ASN A 85 -11.12 -2.23 -4.43
CA ASN A 85 -11.98 -3.29 -4.95
C ASN A 85 -13.31 -2.67 -5.39
N VAL A 86 -13.55 -2.70 -6.70
CA VAL A 86 -14.76 -2.16 -7.34
C VAL A 86 -15.82 -3.22 -7.66
N ALA A 87 -15.61 -4.48 -7.26
CA ALA A 87 -16.44 -5.62 -7.66
C ALA A 87 -17.71 -5.84 -6.80
N GLY A 88 -18.19 -4.85 -6.01
CA GLY A 88 -19.35 -5.02 -5.12
C GLY A 88 -20.11 -3.73 -4.75
N HIS A 89 -21.13 -3.85 -3.89
CA HIS A 89 -22.02 -2.77 -3.39
C HIS A 89 -21.31 -1.76 -2.45
N GLY A 90 -20.22 -1.16 -2.92
CA GLY A 90 -19.42 -0.13 -2.25
C GLY A 90 -17.93 -0.37 -2.43
N PRO A 91 -17.11 0.67 -2.70
CA PRO A 91 -15.66 0.49 -2.83
C PRO A 91 -15.09 0.04 -1.49
N LYS A 92 -14.63 -1.21 -1.42
CA LYS A 92 -13.83 -1.69 -0.29
C LYS A 92 -12.38 -1.45 -0.63
N LEU A 93 -11.70 -0.67 0.21
CA LEU A 93 -10.28 -0.43 0.03
C LEU A 93 -9.53 -1.47 0.83
N GLU A 94 -8.58 -2.11 0.17
CA GLU A 94 -7.77 -3.15 0.76
C GLU A 94 -6.38 -2.61 1.06
N LEU A 95 -5.88 -2.89 2.25
CA LEU A 95 -4.62 -2.42 2.78
C LEU A 95 -3.76 -3.60 3.20
N ARG A 96 -2.47 -3.52 2.89
CA ARG A 96 -1.46 -4.46 3.37
C ARG A 96 -0.25 -3.69 3.84
N ALA A 97 0.11 -3.86 5.10
CA ALA A 97 1.32 -3.25 5.65
C ALA A 97 2.54 -3.75 4.85
N VAL A 98 3.46 -2.86 4.52
CA VAL A 98 4.66 -3.22 3.75
C VAL A 98 5.92 -2.68 4.42
N THR A 99 6.99 -3.46 4.39
CA THR A 99 8.35 -3.04 4.75
C THR A 99 9.08 -2.63 3.47
N LEU A 100 10.28 -2.06 3.60
CA LEU A 100 11.11 -1.76 2.44
C LEU A 100 11.38 -3.03 1.60
N GLU A 101 11.70 -4.15 2.25
CA GLU A 101 11.96 -5.44 1.60
C GLU A 101 10.75 -5.91 0.75
N HIS A 102 9.53 -5.74 1.26
CA HIS A 102 8.33 -6.08 0.48
C HIS A 102 8.16 -5.21 -0.77
N VAL A 103 8.49 -3.91 -0.67
CA VAL A 103 8.36 -2.99 -1.79
C VAL A 103 9.47 -3.24 -2.82
N GLU A 104 10.68 -3.57 -2.38
CA GLU A 104 11.81 -3.94 -3.25
C GLU A 104 11.61 -5.27 -3.99
N ASP A 105 10.80 -6.17 -3.44
CA ASP A 105 10.38 -7.38 -4.13
C ASP A 105 9.37 -7.05 -5.25
N LYS A 106 9.92 -6.95 -6.46
CA LYS A 106 9.16 -6.63 -7.68
C LYS A 106 8.07 -7.65 -7.98
N ALA A 107 8.32 -8.93 -7.73
CA ALA A 107 7.35 -9.99 -8.00
C ALA A 107 6.18 -9.87 -7.02
N LEU A 108 6.48 -9.59 -5.76
CA LEU A 108 5.48 -9.34 -4.72
C LEU A 108 4.66 -8.08 -5.01
N MET A 109 5.31 -6.98 -5.38
CA MET A 109 4.61 -5.74 -5.75
C MET A 109 3.73 -5.91 -6.98
N LYS A 110 4.17 -6.70 -7.98
CA LYS A 110 3.31 -7.05 -9.11
C LYS A 110 2.09 -7.86 -8.66
N LEU A 111 2.29 -8.88 -7.82
CA LEU A 111 1.21 -9.70 -7.26
C LEU A 111 0.18 -8.86 -6.49
N TYR A 112 0.64 -7.83 -5.78
CA TYR A 112 -0.23 -6.90 -5.06
C TYR A 112 -1.07 -6.00 -5.97
N HIS A 113 -0.81 -5.92 -7.27
CA HIS A 113 -1.50 -4.97 -8.14
C HIS A 113 -2.11 -5.58 -9.40
N GLU A 114 -1.66 -6.77 -9.81
CA GLU A 114 -2.23 -7.54 -10.91
C GLU A 114 -3.62 -8.10 -10.57
N ASN A 115 -4.39 -8.49 -11.59
CA ASN A 115 -5.73 -9.08 -11.45
C ASN A 115 -6.66 -8.29 -10.51
N TRP A 116 -6.59 -6.96 -10.54
CA TRP A 116 -7.36 -6.08 -9.65
C TRP A 116 -7.13 -6.35 -8.16
N ALA A 117 -5.93 -6.82 -7.81
CA ALA A 117 -5.53 -7.23 -6.47
C ALA A 117 -6.36 -8.39 -5.89
N TYR A 118 -6.86 -9.28 -6.76
CA TYR A 118 -7.61 -10.47 -6.35
C TYR A 118 -6.84 -11.32 -5.33
N GLU A 119 -5.55 -11.57 -5.57
CA GLU A 119 -4.70 -12.38 -4.68
C GLU A 119 -4.46 -11.72 -3.32
N LEU A 120 -4.46 -10.39 -3.30
CA LEU A 120 -4.46 -9.62 -2.07
C LEU A 120 -5.71 -9.99 -1.25
N GLY A 121 -6.89 -9.97 -1.89
CA GLY A 121 -8.16 -10.33 -1.27
C GLY A 121 -8.26 -11.79 -0.82
N CYS A 122 -7.53 -12.72 -1.47
CA CYS A 122 -7.44 -14.12 -1.06
C CYS A 122 -6.81 -14.31 0.33
N HIS A 123 -5.96 -13.37 0.75
CA HIS A 123 -5.24 -13.41 2.02
C HIS A 123 -5.73 -12.34 3.01
N ILE A 124 -7.00 -11.97 2.89
CA ILE A 124 -7.58 -10.98 3.78
C ILE A 124 -7.84 -11.55 5.17
N ASP A 125 -7.42 -10.81 6.19
CA ASP A 125 -7.77 -11.05 7.58
C ASP A 125 -9.05 -10.29 7.91
N LEU A 126 -10.17 -11.01 8.00
CA LEU A 126 -11.47 -10.42 8.32
C LEU A 126 -11.58 -10.02 9.81
N ASP A 127 -10.71 -10.57 10.66
CA ASP A 127 -10.70 -10.33 12.10
C ASP A 127 -9.58 -9.35 12.51
N ALA A 128 -8.84 -8.79 11.55
CA ALA A 128 -7.76 -7.84 11.82
C ALA A 128 -8.26 -6.61 12.59
N ALA A 129 -7.80 -6.49 13.83
CA ALA A 129 -8.15 -5.40 14.75
C ALA A 129 -6.99 -4.43 15.04
N TYR A 130 -5.84 -4.58 14.35
CA TYR A 130 -4.72 -3.66 14.54
C TYR A 130 -5.11 -2.22 14.15
N GLU A 131 -4.42 -1.21 14.65
CA GLU A 131 -4.67 0.18 14.23
C GLU A 131 -4.23 0.35 12.75
N ILE A 132 -4.84 1.23 11.96
CA ILE A 132 -4.26 1.60 10.64
C ILE A 132 -3.58 2.91 10.81
#